data_AF-A0A7Y6BSV2-F1
#
_entry.id   AF-A0A7Y6BSV2-F1
#
_cell.length_a   1.000
_cell.length_b   1.000
_cell.length_c   1.000
_cell.angle_alpha   90.00
_cell.angle_beta   90.00
_cell.angle_gamma   90.00
#
_symmetry.space_group_name_H-M   'P 1'
#
loop_
_entity.id
_entity.type
_entity.pdbx_description
1 polymer ?
#
loop_
_entity_poly.entity_id
_entity_poly.type
_entity_poly.pdbx_seq_one_letter_code
_entity_poly.pdbx_strand_id
1 'polypeptide(L)' 'MSEQMARKIIDNYVETTLALRASNKVPASESGIDTYRSERLDIYISWENAKLSLQELPLEFKIQAIEAIDQITA' A
#
# COMPACT_ATOMS: atom_id res chain seq x y z
N MET A 1 14.08 -14.29 -8.89
CA MET A 1 13.32 -13.78 -7.73
C MET A 1 13.35 -14.85 -6.65
N SER A 2 13.68 -14.53 -5.40
CA SER A 2 13.58 -15.49 -4.28
C SER A 2 12.21 -15.35 -3.59
N GLU A 3 11.75 -16.41 -2.94
CA GLU A 3 10.52 -16.40 -2.13
C GLU A 3 10.56 -15.32 -1.03
N GLN A 4 11.72 -15.14 -0.39
CA GLN A 4 11.94 -14.08 0.59
C GLN A 4 11.75 -12.67 0.01
N MET A 5 12.20 -12.44 -1.23
CA MET A 5 12.03 -11.15 -1.90
C MET A 5 10.57 -10.92 -2.27
N ALA A 6 9.89 -11.94 -2.80
CA ALA A 6 8.47 -11.87 -3.12
C ALA A 6 7.64 -11.54 -1.87
N ARG A 7 7.94 -12.19 -0.73
CA ARG A 7 7.27 -11.91 0.54
C ARG A 7 7.44 -10.46 0.99
N LYS A 8 8.66 -9.91 0.94
CA LYS A 8 8.90 -8.49 1.26
C LYS A 8 8.09 -7.54 0.37
N ILE A 9 7.97 -7.84 -0.93
CA ILE A 9 7.18 -7.03 -1.87
C ILE A 9 5.69 -7.09 -1.49
N ILE A 10 5.19 -8.28 -1.16
CA ILE A 10 3.79 -8.48 -0.73
C ILE A 10 3.52 -7.73 0.58
N ASP A 11 4.38 -7.91 1.60
CA ASP A 11 4.24 -7.26 2.90
C ASP A 11 4.24 -5.72 2.76
N ASN A 12 5.13 -5.17 1.94
CA ASN A 12 5.19 -3.73 1.66
C ASN A 12 3.92 -3.22 0.96
N TYR A 13 3.35 -3.98 0.03
CA TYR A 13 2.09 -3.60 -0.62
C TYR A 13 0.89 -3.64 0.34
N VAL A 14 0.84 -4.64 1.21
CA VAL A 14 -0.17 -4.75 2.27
C VAL A 14 -0.08 -3.56 3.23
N GLU A 15 1.13 -3.24 3.72
CA GLU A 15 1.38 -2.13 4.64
C GLU A 15 0.99 -0.78 4.04
N THR A 16 1.42 -0.50 2.81
CA THR A 16 1.09 0.77 2.13
C THR A 16 -0.39 0.87 1.78
N THR A 17 -1.07 -0.24 1.50
CA THR A 17 -2.53 -0.27 1.29
C THR A 17 -3.29 0.06 2.60
N LEU A 18 -2.84 -0.48 3.73
CA LEU A 18 -3.41 -0.15 5.05
C LEU A 18 -3.18 1.33 5.39
N ALA A 19 -1.98 1.85 5.15
CA ALA A 19 -1.66 3.26 5.36
C ALA A 19 -2.55 4.18 4.50
N LEU A 20 -2.74 3.85 3.21
CA LEU A 20 -3.60 4.61 2.32
C LEU A 20 -5.06 4.62 2.82
N ARG A 21 -5.58 3.48 3.28
CA ARG A 21 -6.91 3.40 3.88
C ARG A 21 -7.02 4.24 5.16
N ALA A 22 -6.01 4.17 6.03
CA ALA A 22 -5.99 4.95 7.27
C ALA A 22 -5.92 6.47 7.01
N SER A 23 -5.25 6.87 5.92
CA SER A 23 -5.11 8.28 5.50
C SER A 23 -6.38 8.92 4.95
N ASN A 24 -7.47 8.17 4.76
CA ASN A 24 -8.72 8.74 4.20
C ASN A 24 -9.49 9.66 5.16
N LYS A 25 -9.05 9.80 6.42
CA LYS A 25 -9.68 10.73 7.36
C LYS A 25 -9.26 12.16 7.05
N VAL A 26 -10.13 12.88 6.35
CA VAL A 26 -9.97 14.32 6.07
C VAL A 26 -10.01 15.10 7.39
N PRO A 27 -9.08 16.04 7.64
CA PRO A 27 -9.12 16.92 8.80
C PRO A 27 -10.41 17.74 8.82
N ALA A 28 -11.00 17.92 10.01
CA ALA A 28 -12.21 18.72 10.17
C ALA A 28 -11.96 20.24 10.07
N SER A 29 -10.71 20.69 10.18
CA SER A 29 -10.30 22.09 10.17
C SER A 29 -9.36 22.40 9.01
N GLU A 30 -9.45 23.62 8.46
CA GLU A 30 -8.51 24.10 7.43
C GLU A 30 -7.07 24.20 7.95
N SER A 31 -6.88 24.45 9.25
CA SER A 31 -5.56 24.39 9.89
C SER A 31 -5.05 22.95 9.88
N GLY A 32 -4.14 22.65 8.96
CA GLY A 32 -3.54 21.33 8.76
C GLY A 32 -3.91 20.63 7.46
N ILE A 33 -4.71 21.26 6.58
CA ILE A 33 -5.12 20.63 5.31
C ILE A 33 -3.95 20.41 4.34
N ASP A 34 -2.97 21.32 4.32
CA ASP A 34 -1.80 21.20 3.43
C ASP A 34 -0.83 20.12 3.91
N THR A 35 -0.61 20.02 5.23
CA THR A 35 0.14 18.91 5.84
C THR A 35 -0.54 17.57 5.55
N TYR A 36 -1.85 17.48 5.76
CA TYR A 36 -2.64 16.30 5.41
C TYR A 36 -2.50 15.92 3.92
N ARG A 37 -2.59 16.90 3.01
CA ARG A 37 -2.43 16.65 1.57
C ARG A 37 -1.04 16.12 1.23
N SER A 38 0.01 16.70 1.82
CA SER A 38 1.38 16.25 1.61
C SER A 38 1.58 14.83 2.13
N GLU A 39 1.20 14.55 3.37
CA GLU A 39 1.31 13.21 3.97
C GLU A 39 0.54 12.17 3.16
N ARG A 40 -0.68 12.50 2.72
CA ARG A 40 -1.49 11.60 1.90
C ARG A 40 -0.89 11.38 0.51
N LEU A 41 -0.23 12.39 -0.07
CA LEU A 41 0.48 12.24 -1.34
C LEU A 41 1.68 11.31 -1.19
N ASP A 42 2.47 11.45 -0.12
CA ASP A 42 3.61 10.58 0.16
C ASP A 42 3.19 9.11 0.35
N ILE A 43 2.09 8.89 1.07
CA ILE A 43 1.48 7.56 1.25
C ILE A 43 1.00 7.01 -0.11
N TYR A 44 0.35 7.83 -0.93
CA TYR A 44 -0.10 7.43 -2.26
C TYR A 44 1.06 7.03 -3.17
N ILE A 45 2.14 7.82 -3.22
CA ILE A 45 3.35 7.51 -4.00
C ILE A 45 3.97 6.20 -3.53
N SER A 46 4.04 5.98 -2.20
CA SER A 46 4.58 4.75 -1.63
C SER A 46 3.75 3.52 -2.02
N TRP A 47 2.42 3.65 -1.98
CA TRP A 47 1.51 2.61 -2.44
C TRP A 47 1.63 2.33 -3.95
N GLU A 48 1.76 3.38 -4.77
CA GLU A 48 1.92 3.24 -6.22
C GLU A 48 3.23 2.51 -6.57
N ASN A 49 4.32 2.85 -5.90
CA ASN A 49 5.59 2.14 -6.04
C ASN A 49 5.49 0.67 -5.62
N ALA A 50 4.85 0.38 -4.48
CA ALA A 50 4.65 -0.99 -4.03
C ALA A 50 3.81 -1.81 -5.01
N LYS A 51 2.76 -1.21 -5.58
CA LYS A 51 1.92 -1.80 -6.63
C LYS A 51 2.74 -2.13 -7.88
N LEU A 52 3.63 -1.25 -8.32
CA LEU A 52 4.51 -1.48 -9.46
C LEU A 52 5.47 -2.65 -9.20
N SER A 53 6.09 -2.71 -8.02
CA SER A 53 6.94 -3.86 -7.64
C SER A 53 6.18 -5.18 -7.66
N LEU A 54 4.89 -5.17 -7.32
CA LEU A 54 4.03 -6.35 -7.38
C LEU A 54 3.79 -6.84 -8.81
N GLN A 55 3.75 -5.94 -9.79
CA GLN A 55 3.60 -6.31 -11.19
C GLN A 55 4.79 -7.10 -11.74
N GLU A 56 5.96 -6.98 -11.11
CA GLU A 56 7.18 -7.72 -11.47
C GLU A 56 7.19 -9.14 -10.91
N LEU A 57 6.27 -9.48 -10.00
CA LEU A 57 6.22 -10.81 -9.40
C LEU A 57 5.69 -11.88 -10.39
N PRO A 58 6.18 -13.12 -10.29
CA PRO A 58 5.54 -14.29 -10.88
C PRO A 58 4.07 -14.43 -10.45
N LEU A 59 3.28 -15.14 -11.27
CA LEU A 59 1.84 -15.27 -11.05
C LEU A 59 1.51 -15.90 -9.68
N GLU A 60 2.28 -16.91 -9.23
CA GLU A 60 2.03 -17.55 -7.94
C GLU A 60 2.07 -16.57 -6.76
N PHE A 61 2.97 -15.59 -6.79
CA PHE A 61 3.10 -14.60 -5.73
C PHE A 61 2.10 -13.44 -5.86
N LYS A 62 1.64 -13.14 -7.08
CA LYS A 62 0.54 -12.18 -7.29
C LYS A 62 -0.77 -12.68 -6.69
N ILE A 63 -1.04 -13.99 -6.78
CA ILE A 63 -2.20 -14.61 -6.14
C ILE A 63 -2.10 -14.47 -4.62
N GLN A 64 -0.94 -14.79 -4.04
CA GLN A 64 -0.70 -14.61 -2.59
C GLN A 64 -0.89 -13.16 -2.14
N ALA A 65 -0.51 -12.19 -2.98
CA ALA A 65 -0.75 -10.78 -2.68
C ALA A 65 -2.23 -10.41 -2.67
N ILE A 66 -3.02 -10.95 -3.61
CA ILE A 66 -4.47 -10.75 -3.63
C ILE A 66 -5.09 -11.33 -2.36
N GLU A 67 -4.73 -12.57 -2.01
CA GLU A 67 -5.21 -13.21 -0.78
C GLU A 67 -4.84 -12.41 0.48
N ALA A 68 -3.62 -11.86 0.54
CA ALA A 68 -3.18 -11.03 1.65
C ALA A 68 -3.98 -9.72 1.75
N ILE A 69 -4.35 -9.10 0.61
CA ILE A 69 -5.23 -7.94 0.59
C ILE A 69 -6.66 -8.31 1.01
N ASP A 70 -7.20 -9.42 0.53
CA ASP A 70 -8.54 -9.89 0.90
C ASP A 70 -8.64 -10.10 2.42
N GLN A 71 -7.59 -10.65 3.05
CA GLN A 71 -7.54 -10.87 4.50
C GLN A 71 -7.55 -9.59 5.34
N ILE A 72 -7.02 -8.47 4.83
CA ILE A 72 -7.06 -7.17 5.55
C ILE A 72 -8.29 -6.32 5.19
N THR A 73 -9.10 -6.77 4.25
CA THR A 73 -10.31 -6.06 3.78
C THR A 73 -11.62 -6.71 4.20
N ALA A 74 -11.60 -8.00 4.58
CA ALA A 74 -12.67 -8.70 5.30
C ALA A 74 -12.86 -8.17 6.73
#